data_AF-A0AB40CIK0-F1
#
_entry.id   AF-A0AB40CIK0-F1
#
_cell.length_a   1.000
_cell.length_b   1.000
_cell.length_c   1.000
_cell.angle_alpha   90.00
_cell.angle_beta   90.00
_cell.angle_gamma   90.00
#
_symmetry.space_group_name_H-M   'P 1'
#
loop_
_entity.id
_entity.type
_entity.pdbx_description
1 polymer ?
#
loop_
_entity_poly.entity_id
_entity_poly.type
_entity_poly.pdbx_seq_one_letter_code
_entity_poly.pdbx_strand_id
1 'polypeptide(L)'
;MFPSSPDPIMVELHRLENRIKDKERELEHANNEIKALKMTELMKDKAVVELSNELMKLDEKLRATEKQLEDKNVEIKKLSKEKKESMTAQFAAEAALRRVHAVQKDETSVSVESLVAPLESKIKMYKNEISLLKEDNKALESITKSKDMALIEAEKILCSALERALVVENAQNQNFELKRQIDILQEENKLLDRTNCQKVVEVEKLVQTVHELEESLLSNGETNNALLEYQRKISELNEEKKEVERELAKVKKTANRMDGNENVMPVKQLLDERKYLQGEINRLRDKLVVSERTAKADAQLKDKFRLRLKTLEECLKKQSGPKRRPLSDQPRPALNANRVTKDVGSNRIMKKVNTPKTVTNSRKNLVPSSKVSDDNCEKVDEIFSEQAEMSARNCKDECDDHEDMVSGFLYDRLQKEIIKLRKSQEEKDGVLIAKEDEIKMLLRKIDALTRMTKDAEIIKLKNIHENNSKKSSLTKRTVKQNAVSTKQLAASNKTIRRE
;
A
#
# COMPACT_ATOMS: atom_id res chain seq x y z
N MET A 1 -43.15 -19.44 -43.53
CA MET A 1 -43.89 -18.30 -42.92
C MET A 1 -43.24 -17.04 -43.45
N PHE A 2 -44.01 -16.08 -43.97
CA PHE A 2 -43.46 -14.77 -44.31
C PHE A 2 -43.23 -13.96 -43.03
N PRO A 3 -42.16 -13.15 -42.92
CA PRO A 3 -42.05 -12.20 -41.83
C PRO A 3 -43.18 -11.17 -41.96
N SER A 4 -43.86 -10.86 -40.86
CA SER A 4 -44.76 -9.70 -40.83
C SER A 4 -43.98 -8.46 -41.24
N SER A 5 -44.57 -7.61 -42.08
CA SER A 5 -44.04 -6.26 -42.27
C SER A 5 -43.93 -5.58 -40.90
N PRO A 6 -42.82 -4.90 -40.58
CA PRO A 6 -42.74 -4.08 -39.37
C PRO A 6 -43.91 -3.08 -39.34
N ASP A 7 -44.50 -2.89 -38.16
CA ASP A 7 -45.53 -1.87 -37.97
C ASP A 7 -44.94 -0.48 -38.33
N PRO A 8 -45.51 0.25 -39.31
CA PRO A 8 -45.03 1.58 -39.68
C PRO A 8 -44.96 2.56 -38.51
N ILE A 9 -45.83 2.41 -37.51
CA ILE A 9 -45.83 3.25 -36.29
C ILE A 9 -44.57 2.95 -35.48
N MET A 10 -44.23 1.67 -35.26
CA MET A 10 -43.02 1.26 -34.55
C MET A 10 -41.73 1.71 -35.26
N VAL A 11 -41.72 1.77 -36.60
CA VAL A 11 -40.56 2.24 -37.38
C VAL A 11 -40.37 3.75 -37.22
N GLU A 12 -41.43 4.56 -37.35
CA GLU A 12 -41.31 6.01 -37.17
C GLU A 12 -41.07 6.38 -35.69
N LEU A 13 -41.58 5.62 -34.73
CA LEU A 13 -41.22 5.77 -33.31
C LEU A 13 -39.72 5.59 -33.07
N HIS A 14 -39.11 4.50 -33.55
CA HIS A 14 -37.65 4.29 -33.44
C HIS A 14 -36.86 5.41 -34.14
N ARG A 15 -37.35 5.91 -35.28
CA ARG A 15 -36.73 7.01 -36.00
C ARG A 15 -36.78 8.33 -35.22
N LEU A 16 -37.92 8.62 -34.58
CA LEU A 16 -38.08 9.79 -33.71
C LEU A 16 -37.25 9.66 -32.43
N GLU A 17 -37.19 8.47 -31.81
CA GLU A 17 -36.37 8.19 -30.64
C GLU A 17 -34.87 8.37 -30.93
N ASN A 18 -34.38 7.84 -32.06
CA ASN A 18 -33.00 8.07 -32.51
C ASN A 18 -32.74 9.56 -32.78
N ARG A 19 -33.68 10.26 -33.43
CA ARG A 19 -33.58 11.70 -33.69
C ARG A 19 -33.60 12.54 -32.41
N ILE A 20 -34.24 12.08 -31.34
CA ILE A 20 -34.17 12.67 -30.00
C ILE A 20 -32.77 12.45 -29.42
N LYS A 21 -32.26 11.21 -29.39
CA LYS A 21 -30.90 10.88 -28.90
C LYS A 21 -29.80 11.62 -29.67
N ASP A 22 -29.98 11.86 -30.96
CA ASP A 22 -29.08 12.68 -31.77
C ASP A 22 -29.09 14.15 -31.30
N LYS A 23 -30.27 14.72 -31.02
CA LYS A 23 -30.43 16.08 -30.51
C LYS A 23 -30.00 16.24 -29.06
N GLU A 24 -30.12 15.21 -28.22
CA GLU A 24 -29.55 15.18 -26.87
C GLU A 24 -28.03 15.26 -26.91
N ARG A 25 -27.38 14.51 -27.81
CA ARG A 25 -25.92 14.57 -28.01
C ARG A 25 -25.46 15.90 -28.60
N GLU A 26 -26.16 16.46 -29.59
CA GLU A 26 -25.88 17.81 -30.09
C GLU A 26 -25.99 18.87 -28.97
N LEU A 27 -27.03 18.76 -28.12
CA LEU A 27 -27.24 19.65 -26.98
C LEU A 27 -26.17 19.47 -25.89
N GLU A 28 -25.67 18.26 -25.66
CA GLU A 28 -24.52 18.04 -24.77
C GLU A 28 -23.24 18.69 -25.34
N HIS A 29 -22.93 18.47 -26.62
CA HIS A 29 -21.79 19.11 -27.28
C HIS A 29 -21.86 20.64 -27.19
N ALA A 30 -23.00 21.24 -27.52
CA ALA A 30 -23.22 22.69 -27.41
C ALA A 30 -23.09 23.18 -25.96
N ASN A 31 -23.60 22.44 -24.97
CA ASN A 31 -23.41 22.79 -23.55
C ASN A 31 -21.94 22.73 -23.12
N ASN A 32 -21.17 21.77 -23.63
CA ASN A 32 -19.75 21.65 -23.32
C ASN A 32 -18.91 22.73 -24.03
N GLU A 33 -19.26 23.11 -25.26
CA GLU A 33 -18.71 24.28 -25.95
C GLU A 33 -19.02 25.58 -25.18
N ILE A 34 -20.25 25.80 -24.74
CA ILE A 34 -20.65 26.97 -23.94
C ILE A 34 -19.85 27.05 -22.62
N LYS A 35 -19.56 25.92 -21.96
CA LYS A 35 -18.69 25.88 -20.76
C LYS A 35 -17.26 26.29 -21.10
N ALA A 36 -16.70 25.75 -22.19
CA ALA A 36 -15.35 26.08 -22.65
C ALA A 36 -15.23 27.57 -23.03
N LEU A 37 -16.16 28.09 -23.82
CA LEU A 37 -16.21 29.50 -24.22
C LEU A 37 -16.24 30.42 -23.00
N LYS A 38 -17.12 30.17 -22.02
CA LYS A 38 -17.19 30.93 -20.76
C LYS A 38 -15.88 30.91 -19.97
N MET A 39 -15.16 29.78 -19.95
CA MET A 39 -13.84 29.73 -19.32
C MET A 39 -12.81 30.59 -20.08
N THR A 40 -12.84 30.60 -21.43
CA THR A 40 -11.97 31.50 -22.21
C THR A 40 -12.36 32.98 -22.08
N GLU A 41 -13.63 33.28 -21.87
CA GLU A 41 -14.17 34.63 -21.65
C GLU A 41 -13.65 35.18 -20.30
N LEU A 42 -13.81 34.45 -19.21
CA LEU A 42 -13.28 34.81 -17.89
C LEU A 42 -11.75 35.02 -17.88
N MET A 43 -11.01 34.21 -18.66
CA MET A 43 -9.55 34.38 -18.80
C MET A 43 -9.18 35.63 -19.62
N LYS A 44 -9.99 36.00 -20.63
CA LYS A 44 -9.82 37.26 -21.38
C LYS A 44 -10.17 38.46 -20.53
N ASP A 45 -11.26 38.42 -19.77
CA ASP A 45 -11.67 39.50 -18.86
C ASP A 45 -10.57 39.78 -17.83
N LYS A 46 -9.98 38.72 -17.25
CA LYS A 46 -8.84 38.85 -16.33
C LYS A 46 -7.64 39.55 -16.99
N ALA A 47 -7.26 39.14 -18.21
CA ALA A 47 -6.17 39.76 -18.94
C ALA A 47 -6.47 41.22 -19.34
N VAL A 48 -7.71 41.54 -19.69
CA VAL A 48 -8.16 42.92 -19.97
C VAL A 48 -8.05 43.79 -18.73
N VAL A 49 -8.45 43.29 -17.56
CA VAL A 49 -8.29 44.00 -16.28
C VAL A 49 -6.81 44.20 -15.93
N GLU A 50 -5.97 43.19 -16.12
CA GLU A 50 -4.53 43.28 -15.86
C GLU A 50 -3.85 44.33 -16.75
N LEU A 51 -4.07 44.28 -18.07
CA LEU A 51 -3.57 45.27 -19.03
C LEU A 51 -4.14 46.69 -18.79
N SER A 52 -5.41 46.80 -18.37
CA SER A 52 -5.99 48.11 -18.03
C SER A 52 -5.30 48.75 -16.82
N ASN A 53 -4.95 47.95 -15.81
CA ASN A 53 -4.21 48.40 -14.64
C ASN A 53 -2.77 48.81 -14.97
N GLU A 54 -2.15 48.18 -15.98
CA GLU A 54 -0.82 48.58 -16.47
C GLU A 54 -0.87 49.87 -17.29
N LEU A 55 -1.86 50.03 -18.17
CA LEU A 55 -2.10 51.25 -18.92
C LEU A 55 -2.32 52.45 -17.99
N MET A 56 -3.14 52.31 -16.94
CA MET A 56 -3.32 53.38 -15.93
C MET A 56 -1.99 53.80 -15.28
N LYS A 57 -1.15 52.84 -14.86
CA LYS A 57 0.16 53.13 -14.25
C LYS A 57 1.14 53.79 -15.22
N LEU A 58 1.04 53.52 -16.52
CA LEU A 58 1.87 54.16 -17.56
C LEU A 58 1.38 55.57 -17.86
N ASP A 59 0.07 55.78 -17.94
CA ASP A 59 -0.56 57.10 -18.13
C ASP A 59 -0.32 58.05 -16.93
N GLU A 60 -0.38 57.55 -15.69
CA GLU A 60 0.00 58.30 -14.49
C GLU A 60 1.48 58.73 -14.51
N LYS A 61 2.39 57.83 -14.94
CA LYS A 61 3.82 58.15 -15.13
C LYS A 61 4.03 59.18 -16.24
N LEU A 62 3.33 59.04 -17.36
CA LEU A 62 3.40 59.98 -18.49
C LEU A 62 3.01 61.38 -18.02
N ARG A 63 1.81 61.54 -17.44
CA ARG A 63 1.32 62.82 -16.92
C ARG A 63 2.24 63.44 -15.86
N ALA A 64 2.91 62.62 -15.03
CA ALA A 64 3.92 63.10 -14.10
C ALA A 64 5.18 63.63 -14.81
N THR A 65 5.67 62.95 -15.85
CA THR A 65 6.83 63.41 -16.64
C THR A 65 6.53 64.63 -17.51
N GLU A 66 5.34 64.71 -18.11
CA GLU A 66 4.87 65.88 -18.87
C GLU A 66 4.84 67.13 -17.99
N LYS A 67 4.29 67.01 -16.76
CA LYS A 67 4.30 68.11 -15.80
C LYS A 67 5.73 68.55 -15.45
N GLN A 68 6.64 67.61 -15.16
CA GLN A 68 8.04 67.94 -14.87
C GLN A 68 8.77 68.62 -16.04
N LEU A 69 8.37 68.32 -17.28
CA LEU A 69 8.90 69.00 -18.47
C LEU A 69 8.38 70.44 -18.58
N GLU A 70 7.08 70.70 -18.34
CA GLU A 70 6.56 72.07 -18.39
C GLU A 70 7.04 72.92 -17.20
N ASP A 71 7.15 72.36 -15.99
CA ASP A 71 7.73 73.04 -14.83
C ASP A 71 9.18 73.53 -15.16
N LYS A 72 10.00 72.67 -15.78
CA LYS A 72 11.35 73.03 -16.27
C LYS A 72 11.33 74.02 -17.44
N ASN A 73 10.36 73.93 -18.34
CA ASN A 73 10.18 74.85 -19.46
C ASN A 73 9.89 76.28 -18.95
N VAL A 74 9.08 76.41 -17.89
CA VAL A 74 8.83 77.68 -17.19
C VAL A 74 10.10 78.20 -16.50
N GLU A 75 10.86 77.35 -15.81
CA GLU A 75 12.13 77.72 -15.17
C GLU A 75 13.16 78.23 -16.20
N ILE A 76 13.33 77.55 -17.33
CA ILE A 76 14.22 77.97 -18.42
C ILE A 76 13.83 79.36 -18.97
N LYS A 77 12.52 79.61 -19.16
CA LYS A 77 12.01 80.94 -19.60
C LYS A 77 12.36 82.02 -18.57
N LYS A 78 12.21 81.74 -17.26
CA LYS A 78 12.57 82.65 -16.16
C LYS A 78 14.08 82.96 -16.14
N LEU A 79 14.93 81.93 -16.10
CA LEU A 79 16.39 82.09 -16.08
C LEU A 79 16.92 82.82 -17.33
N SER A 80 16.30 82.60 -18.49
CA SER A 80 16.62 83.31 -19.74
C SER A 80 16.31 84.82 -19.66
N LYS A 81 15.27 85.23 -18.92
CA LYS A 81 14.96 86.64 -18.64
C LYS A 81 15.96 87.23 -17.63
N GLU A 82 16.14 86.56 -16.49
CA GLU A 82 17.04 87.01 -15.41
C GLU A 82 18.50 87.14 -15.89
N LYS A 83 18.95 86.25 -16.79
CA LYS A 83 20.26 86.36 -17.44
C LYS A 83 20.40 87.62 -18.29
N LYS A 84 19.36 88.01 -19.05
CA LYS A 84 19.39 89.23 -19.87
C LYS A 84 19.44 90.48 -19.00
N GLU A 85 18.65 90.50 -17.93
CA GLU A 85 18.61 91.59 -16.95
C GLU A 85 19.93 91.71 -16.15
N SER A 86 20.55 90.58 -15.83
CA SER A 86 21.89 90.54 -15.21
C SER A 86 22.98 91.06 -16.14
N MET A 87 22.95 90.71 -17.43
CA MET A 87 23.92 91.21 -18.42
C MET A 87 23.79 92.72 -18.63
N THR A 88 22.59 93.29 -18.70
CA THR A 88 22.42 94.75 -18.84
C THR A 88 22.83 95.49 -17.56
N ALA A 89 22.54 94.94 -16.38
CA ALA A 89 23.03 95.47 -15.10
C ALA A 89 24.57 95.43 -15.01
N GLN A 90 25.21 94.35 -15.48
CA GLN A 90 26.66 94.23 -15.54
C GLN A 90 27.29 95.34 -16.40
N PHE A 91 26.83 95.53 -17.64
CA PHE A 91 27.34 96.59 -18.51
C PHE A 91 27.13 98.00 -17.91
N ALA A 92 26.00 98.25 -17.23
CA ALA A 92 25.75 99.51 -16.55
C ALA A 92 26.70 99.76 -15.36
N ALA A 93 26.96 98.72 -14.56
CA ALA A 93 27.91 98.79 -13.44
C ALA A 93 29.37 98.96 -13.92
N GLU A 94 29.77 98.26 -14.97
CA GLU A 94 31.11 98.37 -15.57
C GLU A 94 31.33 99.78 -16.16
N ALA A 95 30.31 100.38 -16.77
CA ALA A 95 30.33 101.77 -17.22
C ALA A 95 30.37 102.77 -16.05
N ALA A 96 29.76 102.45 -14.91
CA ALA A 96 29.85 103.28 -13.69
C ALA A 96 31.25 103.21 -13.07
N LEU A 97 31.85 102.01 -12.94
CA LEU A 97 33.20 101.84 -12.44
C LEU A 97 34.24 102.56 -13.30
N ARG A 98 34.11 102.52 -14.64
CA ARG A 98 34.98 103.32 -15.54
C ARG A 98 34.89 104.82 -15.27
N ARG A 99 33.72 105.36 -14.89
CA ARG A 99 33.57 106.76 -14.50
C ARG A 99 34.18 107.04 -13.13
N VAL A 100 33.95 106.17 -12.15
CA VAL A 100 34.47 106.34 -10.77
C VAL A 100 36.01 106.25 -10.73
N HIS A 101 36.62 105.29 -11.42
CA HIS A 101 38.08 105.20 -11.52
C HIS A 101 38.73 106.36 -12.30
N ALA A 102 37.97 107.08 -13.14
CA ALA A 102 38.45 108.31 -13.77
C ALA A 102 38.40 109.53 -12.83
N VAL A 103 37.62 109.46 -11.74
CA VAL A 103 37.49 110.51 -10.72
C VAL A 103 38.40 110.24 -9.51
N GLN A 104 38.58 108.99 -9.11
CA GLN A 104 39.41 108.57 -7.96
C GLN A 104 40.91 108.46 -8.30
N LYS A 105 41.47 109.41 -9.05
CA LYS A 105 42.92 109.45 -9.32
C LYS A 105 43.74 110.12 -8.24
N ASP A 106 43.10 110.94 -7.42
CA ASP A 106 43.66 111.67 -6.29
C ASP A 106 42.86 111.32 -5.01
N GLU A 107 43.35 111.78 -3.84
CA GLU A 107 42.82 111.51 -2.48
C GLU A 107 43.03 110.10 -1.87
N THR A 108 44.17 109.96 -1.18
CA THR A 108 44.34 109.18 0.07
C THR A 108 44.05 107.66 0.04
N SER A 109 45.03 106.86 -0.39
CA SER A 109 45.04 105.43 -0.10
C SER A 109 45.37 105.14 1.38
N VAL A 110 44.33 104.81 2.17
CA VAL A 110 44.53 103.97 3.37
C VAL A 110 45.21 102.67 2.93
N SER A 111 46.27 102.23 3.62
CA SER A 111 47.05 101.05 3.23
C SER A 111 46.14 99.84 3.03
N VAL A 112 46.08 99.38 1.78
CA VAL A 112 45.10 98.39 1.31
C VAL A 112 45.33 97.03 2.00
N GLU A 113 46.59 96.63 2.21
CA GLU A 113 47.01 95.49 3.04
C GLU A 113 46.27 95.40 4.38
N SER A 114 46.06 96.51 5.08
CA SER A 114 45.45 96.54 6.42
C SER A 114 43.96 96.11 6.40
N LEU A 115 43.26 96.37 5.30
CA LEU A 115 41.87 95.94 5.09
C LEU A 115 41.77 94.60 4.37
N VAL A 116 42.78 94.25 3.55
CA VAL A 116 42.84 93.02 2.76
C VAL A 116 43.26 91.81 3.60
N ALA A 117 44.26 91.90 4.47
CA ALA A 117 44.79 90.75 5.22
C ALA A 117 43.73 89.99 6.06
N PRO A 118 42.75 90.64 6.75
CA PRO A 118 41.67 89.93 7.43
C PRO A 118 40.72 89.18 6.47
N LEU A 119 40.54 89.68 5.24
CA LEU A 119 39.73 89.04 4.20
C LEU A 119 40.48 87.87 3.57
N GLU A 120 41.78 88.01 3.29
CA GLU A 120 42.64 86.91 2.83
C GLU A 120 42.69 85.76 3.83
N SER A 121 42.78 86.07 5.13
CA SER A 121 42.71 85.08 6.20
C SER A 121 41.39 84.29 6.17
N LYS A 122 40.24 84.98 6.05
CA LYS A 122 38.94 84.32 5.89
C LYS A 122 38.84 83.49 4.60
N ILE A 123 39.34 84.00 3.47
CA ILE A 123 39.42 83.28 2.20
C ILE A 123 40.28 82.01 2.34
N LYS A 124 41.38 82.07 3.10
CA LYS A 124 42.22 80.89 3.40
C LYS A 124 41.49 79.88 4.27
N MET A 125 40.73 80.31 5.28
CA MET A 125 39.90 79.41 6.09
C MET A 125 38.82 78.72 5.25
N TYR A 126 38.05 79.48 4.46
CA TYR A 126 37.02 78.90 3.58
C TYR A 126 37.61 77.95 2.52
N LYS A 127 38.83 78.22 2.01
CA LYS A 127 39.54 77.28 1.12
C LYS A 127 39.87 75.95 1.80
N ASN A 128 40.27 75.97 3.08
CA ASN A 128 40.54 74.77 3.86
C ASN A 128 39.25 74.00 4.17
N GLU A 129 38.17 74.70 4.56
CA GLU A 129 36.84 74.14 4.80
C GLU A 129 36.28 73.47 3.53
N ILE A 130 36.45 74.09 2.37
CA ILE A 130 36.11 73.52 1.06
C ILE A 130 36.97 72.28 0.72
N SER A 131 38.17 72.11 1.28
CA SER A 131 38.95 70.87 1.11
C SER A 131 38.37 69.75 1.96
N LEU A 132 38.16 70.01 3.26
CA LEU A 132 37.54 69.05 4.20
C LEU A 132 36.19 68.56 3.68
N LEU A 133 35.30 69.48 3.28
CA LEU A 133 34.00 69.12 2.72
C LEU A 133 34.08 68.31 1.41
N LYS A 134 35.17 68.40 0.64
CA LYS A 134 35.38 67.53 -0.54
C LYS A 134 35.86 66.14 -0.14
N GLU A 135 36.70 66.05 0.88
CA GLU A 135 37.18 64.78 1.45
C GLU A 135 36.02 64.02 2.11
N ASP A 136 35.15 64.72 2.86
CA ASP A 136 33.91 64.17 3.43
C ASP A 136 32.94 63.69 2.35
N ASN A 137 32.70 64.48 1.28
CA ASN A 137 31.84 64.04 0.17
C ASN A 137 32.41 62.79 -0.52
N LYS A 138 33.73 62.69 -0.71
CA LYS A 138 34.39 61.51 -1.27
C LYS A 138 34.27 60.29 -0.34
N ALA A 139 34.34 60.49 0.98
CA ALA A 139 34.09 59.44 1.96
C ALA A 139 32.63 58.96 1.90
N LEU A 140 31.66 59.87 1.87
CA LEU A 140 30.24 59.56 1.71
C LEU A 140 29.94 58.79 0.41
N GLU A 141 30.52 59.21 -0.72
CA GLU A 141 30.44 58.45 -1.98
C GLU A 141 30.95 57.00 -1.85
N SER A 142 32.06 56.80 -1.15
CA SER A 142 32.63 55.45 -0.95
C SER A 142 31.75 54.57 -0.06
N ILE A 143 31.13 55.16 0.98
CA ILE A 143 30.20 54.49 1.90
C ILE A 143 28.91 54.12 1.16
N THR A 144 28.37 55.02 0.31
CA THR A 144 27.20 54.73 -0.52
C THR A 144 27.47 53.56 -1.46
N LYS A 145 28.55 53.61 -2.24
CA LYS A 145 28.94 52.52 -3.16
C LYS A 145 29.13 51.16 -2.45
N SER A 146 29.64 51.18 -1.21
CA SER A 146 29.75 49.98 -0.37
C SER A 146 28.39 49.44 0.11
N LYS A 147 27.46 50.33 0.48
CA LYS A 147 26.08 49.96 0.83
C LYS A 147 25.30 49.42 -0.36
N ASP A 148 25.43 50.03 -1.53
CA ASP A 148 24.78 49.58 -2.77
C ASP A 148 25.24 48.17 -3.14
N MET A 149 26.53 47.88 -3.01
CA MET A 149 27.08 46.53 -3.21
C MET A 149 26.51 45.51 -2.21
N ALA A 150 26.42 45.86 -0.93
CA ALA A 150 25.86 44.99 0.11
C ALA A 150 24.35 44.75 -0.08
N LEU A 151 23.60 45.73 -0.59
CA LEU A 151 22.19 45.56 -0.98
C LEU A 151 22.05 44.57 -2.14
N ILE A 152 22.87 44.71 -3.20
CA ILE A 152 22.87 43.80 -4.35
C ILE A 152 23.26 42.36 -3.93
N GLU A 153 24.11 42.19 -2.92
CA GLU A 153 24.42 40.87 -2.35
C GLU A 153 23.25 40.30 -1.54
N ALA A 154 22.60 41.12 -0.69
CA ALA A 154 21.41 40.71 0.05
C ALA A 154 20.23 40.35 -0.86
N GLU A 155 20.03 41.07 -1.97
CA GLU A 155 19.02 40.74 -3.00
C GLU A 155 19.28 39.38 -3.64
N LYS A 156 20.53 39.06 -4.00
CA LYS A 156 20.90 37.73 -4.55
C LYS A 156 20.61 36.61 -3.53
N ILE A 157 20.97 36.82 -2.27
CA ILE A 157 20.72 35.86 -1.18
C ILE A 157 19.21 35.66 -1.00
N LEU A 158 18.41 36.72 -1.08
CA LEU A 158 16.95 36.65 -1.00
C LEU A 158 16.34 35.90 -2.19
N CYS A 159 16.76 36.18 -3.43
CA CYS A 159 16.31 35.45 -4.61
C CYS A 159 16.59 33.94 -4.48
N SER A 160 17.82 33.55 -4.14
CA SER A 160 18.16 32.13 -3.93
C SER A 160 17.55 31.53 -2.66
N ALA A 161 17.02 32.31 -1.73
CA ALA A 161 16.17 31.81 -0.65
C ALA A 161 14.73 31.55 -1.12
N LEU A 162 14.16 32.44 -1.94
CA LEU A 162 12.83 32.30 -2.53
C LEU A 162 12.76 31.13 -3.52
N GLU A 163 13.77 30.94 -4.36
CA GLU A 163 13.89 29.78 -5.26
C GLU A 163 13.88 28.46 -4.47
N ARG A 164 14.65 28.37 -3.38
CA ARG A 164 14.66 27.19 -2.50
C ARG A 164 13.32 26.98 -1.79
N ALA A 165 12.64 28.06 -1.37
CA ALA A 165 11.30 27.96 -0.78
C ALA A 165 10.28 27.39 -1.77
N LEU A 166 10.28 27.85 -3.02
CA LEU A 166 9.41 27.31 -4.09
C LEU A 166 9.70 25.84 -4.39
N VAL A 167 10.96 25.40 -4.38
CA VAL A 167 11.31 23.97 -4.53
C VAL A 167 10.78 23.14 -3.36
N VAL A 168 10.89 23.65 -2.12
CA VAL A 168 10.36 22.98 -0.92
C VAL A 168 8.82 22.90 -0.96
N GLU A 169 8.12 23.95 -1.36
CA GLU A 169 6.66 23.95 -1.51
C GLU A 169 6.20 22.92 -2.55
N ASN A 170 6.86 22.87 -3.72
CA ASN A 170 6.57 21.86 -4.74
C ASN A 170 6.81 20.43 -4.25
N ALA A 171 7.90 20.20 -3.50
CA ALA A 171 8.18 18.90 -2.89
C ALA A 171 7.15 18.52 -1.81
N GLN A 172 6.67 19.48 -1.01
CA GLN A 172 5.60 19.26 -0.04
C GLN A 172 4.28 18.89 -0.74
N ASN A 173 3.90 19.61 -1.80
CA ASN A 173 2.71 19.32 -2.60
C ASN A 173 2.76 17.90 -3.23
N GLN A 174 3.92 17.48 -3.73
CA GLN A 174 4.13 16.11 -4.20
C GLN A 174 4.00 15.08 -3.07
N ASN A 175 4.54 15.34 -1.88
CA ASN A 175 4.41 14.46 -0.73
C ASN A 175 2.94 14.33 -0.25
N PHE A 176 2.14 15.40 -0.30
CA PHE A 176 0.72 15.33 0.03
C PHE A 176 -0.06 14.44 -0.95
N GLU A 177 0.21 14.54 -2.25
CA GLU A 177 -0.45 13.70 -3.26
C GLU A 177 0.03 12.24 -3.20
N LEU A 178 1.33 11.98 -3.00
CA LEU A 178 1.86 10.63 -2.76
C LEU A 178 1.25 9.99 -1.51
N LYS A 179 1.11 10.76 -0.41
CA LYS A 179 0.42 10.27 0.80
C LYS A 179 -1.04 9.93 0.52
N ARG A 180 -1.76 10.80 -0.20
CA ARG A 180 -3.15 10.54 -0.61
C ARG A 180 -3.27 9.28 -1.48
N GLN A 181 -2.30 9.00 -2.35
CA GLN A 181 -2.25 7.76 -3.13
C GLN A 181 -1.98 6.53 -2.26
N ILE A 182 -1.08 6.63 -1.27
CA ILE A 182 -0.86 5.58 -0.27
C ILE A 182 -2.14 5.29 0.53
N ASP A 183 -2.84 6.33 0.99
CA ASP A 183 -4.10 6.18 1.73
C ASP A 183 -5.19 5.47 0.89
N ILE A 184 -5.29 5.80 -0.42
CA ILE A 184 -6.19 5.11 -1.37
C ILE A 184 -5.80 3.64 -1.54
N LEU A 185 -4.53 3.34 -1.79
CA LEU A 185 -4.04 1.96 -1.94
C LEU A 185 -4.24 1.12 -0.67
N GLN A 186 -4.17 1.74 0.51
CA GLN A 186 -4.49 1.05 1.77
C GLN A 186 -5.97 0.67 1.88
N GLU A 187 -6.90 1.54 1.45
CA GLU A 187 -8.32 1.18 1.42
C GLU A 187 -8.65 0.16 0.32
N GLU A 188 -7.99 0.22 -0.84
CA GLU A 188 -8.12 -0.80 -1.89
C GLU A 188 -7.69 -2.19 -1.39
N ASN A 189 -6.54 -2.30 -0.73
CA ASN A 189 -6.11 -3.57 -0.11
C ASN A 189 -7.11 -4.06 0.95
N LYS A 190 -7.63 -3.17 1.82
CA LYS A 190 -8.67 -3.54 2.81
C LYS A 190 -9.98 -4.03 2.16
N LEU A 191 -10.30 -3.58 0.95
CA LEU A 191 -11.45 -4.08 0.18
C LEU A 191 -11.14 -5.44 -0.46
N LEU A 192 -9.96 -5.61 -1.06
CA LEU A 192 -9.49 -6.87 -1.62
C LEU A 192 -9.43 -7.98 -0.56
N ASP A 193 -8.91 -7.70 0.64
CA ASP A 193 -8.87 -8.63 1.76
C ASP A 193 -10.27 -9.09 2.18
N ARG A 194 -11.24 -8.16 2.30
CA ARG A 194 -12.64 -8.50 2.61
C ARG A 194 -13.24 -9.42 1.54
N THR A 195 -13.02 -9.11 0.26
CA THR A 195 -13.50 -9.95 -0.86
C THR A 195 -12.82 -11.31 -0.89
N ASN A 196 -11.52 -11.40 -0.56
CA ASN A 196 -10.80 -12.66 -0.50
C ASN A 196 -11.28 -13.52 0.68
N CYS A 197 -11.47 -12.95 1.87
CA CYS A 197 -12.09 -13.64 3.00
C CYS A 197 -13.50 -14.18 2.66
N GLN A 198 -14.33 -13.39 1.96
CA GLN A 198 -15.64 -13.83 1.52
C GLN A 198 -15.57 -15.02 0.55
N LYS A 199 -14.62 -15.00 -0.41
CA LYS A 199 -14.37 -16.12 -1.33
C LYS A 199 -13.86 -17.37 -0.62
N VAL A 200 -13.01 -17.23 0.40
CA VAL A 200 -12.57 -18.37 1.23
C VAL A 200 -13.76 -19.01 1.93
N VAL A 201 -14.64 -18.22 2.55
CA VAL A 201 -15.88 -18.73 3.19
C VAL A 201 -16.86 -19.36 2.19
N GLU A 202 -16.84 -18.95 0.92
CA GLU A 202 -17.61 -19.60 -0.15
C GLU A 202 -16.97 -20.95 -0.56
N VAL A 203 -15.65 -21.01 -0.70
CA VAL A 203 -14.91 -22.25 -0.96
C VAL A 203 -15.05 -23.25 0.19
N GLU A 204 -15.00 -22.81 1.45
CA GLU A 204 -15.22 -23.66 2.63
C GLU A 204 -16.60 -24.33 2.62
N LYS A 205 -17.65 -23.59 2.20
CA LYS A 205 -19.00 -24.16 2.02
C LYS A 205 -19.06 -25.19 0.89
N LEU A 206 -18.35 -24.94 -0.22
CA LEU A 206 -18.28 -25.89 -1.33
C LEU A 206 -17.49 -27.16 -0.96
N VAL A 207 -16.44 -27.03 -0.14
CA VAL A 207 -15.71 -28.19 0.43
C VAL A 207 -16.63 -29.00 1.35
N GLN A 208 -17.42 -28.34 2.20
CA GLN A 208 -18.39 -29.00 3.06
C GLN A 208 -19.47 -29.76 2.27
N THR A 209 -20.06 -29.17 1.23
CA THR A 209 -21.06 -29.87 0.40
C THR A 209 -20.46 -30.99 -0.46
N VAL A 210 -19.19 -30.88 -0.87
CA VAL A 210 -18.47 -32.02 -1.48
C VAL A 210 -18.32 -33.17 -0.48
N HIS A 211 -17.97 -32.89 0.77
CA HIS A 211 -17.82 -33.93 1.79
C HIS A 211 -19.14 -34.64 2.11
N GLU A 212 -20.25 -33.90 2.23
CA GLU A 212 -21.60 -34.46 2.40
C GLU A 212 -22.03 -35.35 1.22
N LEU A 213 -21.58 -35.01 -0.01
CA LEU A 213 -21.78 -35.85 -1.20
C LEU A 213 -20.86 -37.08 -1.21
N GLU A 214 -19.63 -36.99 -0.69
CA GLU A 214 -18.73 -38.15 -0.53
C GLU A 214 -19.28 -39.16 0.48
N GLU A 215 -19.78 -38.71 1.64
CA GLU A 215 -20.48 -39.58 2.62
C GLU A 215 -21.73 -40.22 2.01
N SER A 216 -22.51 -39.45 1.25
CA SER A 216 -23.68 -39.96 0.52
C SER A 216 -23.29 -41.00 -0.54
N LEU A 217 -22.16 -40.82 -1.24
CA LEU A 217 -21.65 -41.79 -2.21
C LEU A 217 -21.09 -43.07 -1.55
N LEU A 218 -20.47 -42.96 -0.37
CA LEU A 218 -20.04 -44.10 0.44
C LEU A 218 -21.25 -44.95 0.87
N SER A 219 -22.29 -44.32 1.41
CA SER A 219 -23.56 -44.98 1.79
C SER A 219 -24.28 -45.63 0.59
N ASN A 220 -24.30 -44.96 -0.57
CA ASN A 220 -24.78 -45.55 -1.82
C ASN A 220 -23.92 -46.74 -2.29
N GLY A 221 -22.61 -46.72 -2.02
CA GLY A 221 -21.69 -47.84 -2.27
C GLY A 221 -22.01 -49.05 -1.39
N GLU A 222 -22.23 -48.85 -0.09
CA GLU A 222 -22.60 -49.91 0.85
C GLU A 222 -23.95 -50.55 0.50
N THR A 223 -24.97 -49.75 0.22
CA THR A 223 -26.29 -50.25 -0.18
C THR A 223 -26.26 -50.98 -1.53
N ASN A 224 -25.47 -50.50 -2.49
CA ASN A 224 -25.25 -51.21 -3.76
C ASN A 224 -24.49 -52.54 -3.57
N ASN A 225 -23.52 -52.61 -2.66
CA ASN A 225 -22.85 -53.87 -2.32
C ASN A 225 -23.84 -54.88 -1.72
N ALA A 226 -24.71 -54.44 -0.79
CA ALA A 226 -25.78 -55.28 -0.25
C ALA A 226 -26.76 -55.76 -1.35
N LEU A 227 -27.12 -54.91 -2.32
CA LEU A 227 -27.93 -55.32 -3.48
C LEU A 227 -27.25 -56.39 -4.33
N LEU A 228 -25.92 -56.30 -4.54
CA LEU A 228 -25.15 -57.32 -5.25
C LEU A 228 -25.07 -58.65 -4.47
N GLU A 229 -25.01 -58.61 -3.13
CA GLU A 229 -25.08 -59.81 -2.29
C GLU A 229 -26.47 -60.47 -2.36
N TYR A 230 -27.55 -59.69 -2.26
CA TYR A 230 -28.91 -60.21 -2.45
C TYR A 230 -29.10 -60.77 -3.87
N GLN A 231 -28.57 -60.11 -4.91
CA GLN A 231 -28.61 -60.61 -6.30
C GLN A 231 -27.86 -61.94 -6.45
N ARG A 232 -26.73 -62.12 -5.76
CA ARG A 232 -26.01 -63.40 -5.70
C ARG A 232 -26.85 -64.48 -5.01
N LYS A 233 -27.40 -64.20 -3.82
CA LYS A 233 -28.23 -65.18 -3.09
C LYS A 233 -29.51 -65.56 -3.86
N ILE A 234 -30.12 -64.62 -4.60
CA ILE A 234 -31.22 -64.90 -5.52
C ILE A 234 -30.77 -65.81 -6.67
N SER A 235 -29.55 -65.63 -7.19
CA SER A 235 -28.99 -66.47 -8.25
C SER A 235 -28.75 -67.90 -7.75
N GLU A 236 -28.13 -68.06 -6.57
CA GLU A 236 -27.97 -69.36 -5.88
C GLU A 236 -29.31 -70.07 -5.66
N LEU A 237 -30.31 -69.37 -5.08
CA LEU A 237 -31.65 -69.93 -4.86
C LEU A 237 -32.36 -70.33 -6.17
N ASN A 238 -32.05 -69.67 -7.29
CA ASN A 238 -32.58 -70.07 -8.61
C ASN A 238 -31.87 -71.31 -9.17
N GLU A 239 -30.61 -71.57 -8.82
CA GLU A 239 -29.91 -72.80 -9.18
C GLU A 239 -30.37 -73.98 -8.31
N GLU A 240 -30.48 -73.77 -7.00
CA GLU A 240 -31.10 -74.69 -6.04
C GLU A 240 -32.52 -75.06 -6.47
N LYS A 241 -33.36 -74.08 -6.82
CA LYS A 241 -34.72 -74.30 -7.34
C LYS A 241 -34.71 -75.16 -8.62
N LYS A 242 -33.86 -74.85 -9.60
CA LYS A 242 -33.73 -75.65 -10.83
C LYS A 242 -33.28 -77.08 -10.54
N GLU A 243 -32.55 -77.32 -9.45
CA GLU A 243 -32.15 -78.66 -9.00
C GLU A 243 -33.30 -79.42 -8.36
N VAL A 244 -34.04 -78.78 -7.45
CA VAL A 244 -35.26 -79.36 -6.88
C VAL A 244 -36.30 -79.66 -7.96
N GLU A 245 -36.46 -78.81 -8.97
CA GLU A 245 -37.31 -79.07 -10.15
C GLU A 245 -36.82 -80.28 -10.96
N ARG A 246 -35.51 -80.44 -11.14
CA ARG A 246 -34.89 -81.61 -11.80
C ARG A 246 -35.13 -82.89 -11.01
N GLU A 247 -34.92 -82.89 -9.69
CA GLU A 247 -35.18 -84.07 -8.85
C GLU A 247 -36.68 -84.41 -8.76
N LEU A 248 -37.54 -83.41 -8.61
CA LEU A 248 -39.00 -83.59 -8.60
C LEU A 248 -39.51 -84.17 -9.94
N ALA A 249 -38.91 -83.80 -11.07
CA ALA A 249 -39.19 -84.43 -12.36
C ALA A 249 -38.73 -85.90 -12.43
N LYS A 250 -37.58 -86.25 -11.84
CA LYS A 250 -37.15 -87.66 -11.70
C LYS A 250 -38.11 -88.44 -10.80
N VAL A 251 -38.48 -87.90 -9.64
CA VAL A 251 -39.39 -88.54 -8.67
C VAL A 251 -40.77 -88.77 -9.27
N LYS A 252 -41.34 -87.80 -10.00
CA LYS A 252 -42.58 -88.01 -10.78
C LYS A 252 -42.41 -89.12 -11.82
N LYS A 253 -41.28 -89.16 -12.54
CA LYS A 253 -41.00 -90.21 -13.53
C LYS A 253 -40.82 -91.60 -12.90
N THR A 254 -40.39 -91.72 -11.65
CA THR A 254 -40.36 -93.00 -10.92
C THR A 254 -41.70 -93.37 -10.30
N ALA A 255 -42.45 -92.40 -9.74
CA ALA A 255 -43.79 -92.63 -9.23
C ALA A 255 -44.73 -93.15 -10.33
N ASN A 256 -44.75 -92.49 -11.49
CA ASN A 256 -45.51 -92.91 -12.67
C ASN A 256 -45.05 -94.25 -13.29
N ARG A 257 -43.96 -94.86 -12.80
CA ARG A 257 -43.54 -96.24 -13.15
C ARG A 257 -44.02 -97.28 -12.14
N MET A 258 -44.30 -96.86 -10.91
CA MET A 258 -44.85 -97.71 -9.85
C MET A 258 -46.38 -97.77 -9.94
N ASP A 259 -47.00 -96.62 -10.22
CA ASP A 259 -48.46 -96.42 -10.26
C ASP A 259 -49.13 -96.96 -11.55
N GLY A 260 -48.52 -97.95 -12.20
CA GLY A 260 -48.87 -98.39 -13.56
C GLY A 260 -48.57 -99.85 -13.88
N ASN A 261 -48.34 -100.71 -12.88
CA ASN A 261 -48.22 -102.16 -13.07
C ASN A 261 -48.55 -102.93 -11.78
N GLU A 262 -49.80 -103.41 -11.68
CA GLU A 262 -50.20 -104.38 -10.65
C GLU A 262 -49.68 -105.78 -11.02
N ASN A 263 -48.36 -105.93 -11.00
CA ASN A 263 -47.67 -107.19 -11.31
C ASN A 263 -46.95 -107.69 -10.04
N VAL A 264 -47.55 -108.69 -9.38
CA VAL A 264 -46.96 -109.37 -8.22
C VAL A 264 -45.61 -109.95 -8.64
N MET A 265 -44.53 -109.46 -8.00
CA MET A 265 -43.16 -109.84 -8.40
C MET A 265 -43.00 -111.37 -8.32
N PRO A 266 -42.67 -112.05 -9.43
CA PRO A 266 -42.54 -113.50 -9.45
C PRO A 266 -41.55 -113.98 -8.39
N VAL A 267 -41.95 -114.93 -7.53
CA VAL A 267 -41.15 -115.40 -6.37
C VAL A 267 -39.72 -115.82 -6.76
N LYS A 268 -39.51 -116.25 -8.02
CA LYS A 268 -38.18 -116.52 -8.58
C LYS A 268 -37.26 -115.29 -8.60
N GLN A 269 -37.76 -114.12 -9.00
CA GLN A 269 -37.00 -112.86 -8.97
C GLN A 269 -36.66 -112.44 -7.54
N LEU A 270 -37.62 -112.52 -6.61
CA LEU A 270 -37.36 -112.28 -5.18
C LEU A 270 -36.30 -113.24 -4.60
N LEU A 271 -36.27 -114.51 -5.03
CA LEU A 271 -35.26 -115.47 -4.61
C LEU A 271 -33.87 -115.19 -5.21
N ASP A 272 -33.81 -114.70 -6.45
CA ASP A 272 -32.54 -114.38 -7.10
C ASP A 272 -31.99 -113.01 -6.64
N GLU A 273 -32.84 -112.01 -6.38
CA GLU A 273 -32.47 -110.79 -5.64
C GLU A 273 -32.02 -111.11 -4.22
N ARG A 274 -32.71 -112.01 -3.50
CA ARG A 274 -32.26 -112.46 -2.17
C ARG A 274 -30.86 -113.08 -2.22
N LYS A 275 -30.54 -113.90 -3.23
CA LYS A 275 -29.18 -114.46 -3.42
C LYS A 275 -28.17 -113.35 -3.71
N TYR A 276 -28.51 -112.40 -4.58
CA TYR A 276 -27.64 -111.26 -4.93
C TYR A 276 -27.34 -110.38 -3.71
N LEU A 277 -28.38 -109.98 -2.96
CA LEU A 277 -28.25 -109.22 -1.72
C LEU A 277 -27.48 -110.00 -0.64
N GLN A 278 -27.70 -111.32 -0.52
CA GLN A 278 -26.92 -112.17 0.38
C GLN A 278 -25.44 -112.22 -0.01
N GLY A 279 -25.14 -112.18 -1.31
CA GLY A 279 -23.80 -112.07 -1.88
C GLY A 279 -23.13 -110.74 -1.53
N GLU A 280 -23.78 -109.60 -1.79
CA GLU A 280 -23.19 -108.29 -1.46
C GLU A 280 -23.12 -108.06 0.06
N ILE A 281 -24.04 -108.61 0.87
CA ILE A 281 -23.92 -108.64 2.35
C ILE A 281 -22.65 -109.38 2.78
N ASN A 282 -22.34 -110.52 2.16
CA ASN A 282 -21.11 -111.25 2.46
C ASN A 282 -19.86 -110.47 1.98
N ARG A 283 -19.90 -109.88 0.78
CA ARG A 283 -18.83 -109.02 0.27
C ARG A 283 -18.59 -107.77 1.13
N LEU A 284 -19.64 -107.21 1.72
CA LEU A 284 -19.56 -106.10 2.67
C LEU A 284 -19.01 -106.55 4.03
N ARG A 285 -19.32 -107.77 4.49
CA ARG A 285 -18.67 -108.38 5.67
C ARG A 285 -17.17 -108.59 5.44
N ASP A 286 -16.78 -109.10 4.27
CA ASP A 286 -15.35 -109.28 3.92
C ASP A 286 -14.62 -107.93 3.89
N LYS A 287 -15.21 -106.90 3.27
CA LYS A 287 -14.70 -105.52 3.31
C LYS A 287 -14.61 -104.97 4.73
N LEU A 288 -15.61 -105.21 5.59
CA LEU A 288 -15.59 -104.78 6.99
C LEU A 288 -14.45 -105.45 7.76
N VAL A 289 -14.24 -106.77 7.58
CA VAL A 289 -13.11 -107.51 8.18
C VAL A 289 -11.76 -106.97 7.70
N VAL A 290 -11.63 -106.58 6.42
CA VAL A 290 -10.42 -105.91 5.91
C VAL A 290 -10.24 -104.53 6.56
N SER A 291 -11.27 -103.67 6.57
CA SER A 291 -11.22 -102.35 7.19
C SER A 291 -10.93 -102.40 8.69
N GLU A 292 -11.47 -103.38 9.42
CA GLU A 292 -11.14 -103.63 10.81
C GLU A 292 -9.67 -104.02 11.00
N ARG A 293 -9.13 -104.88 10.13
CA ARG A 293 -7.71 -105.28 10.19
C ARG A 293 -6.80 -104.08 9.92
N THR A 294 -7.14 -103.24 8.94
CA THR A 294 -6.42 -101.98 8.67
C THR A 294 -6.49 -101.04 9.86
N ALA A 295 -7.69 -100.77 10.41
CA ALA A 295 -7.85 -99.91 11.58
C ALA A 295 -7.11 -100.43 12.83
N LYS A 296 -7.05 -101.77 13.02
CA LYS A 296 -6.25 -102.41 14.08
C LYS A 296 -4.74 -102.26 13.84
N ALA A 297 -4.28 -102.33 12.58
CA ALA A 297 -2.88 -102.05 12.23
C ALA A 297 -2.52 -100.57 12.42
N ASP A 298 -3.38 -99.65 12.02
CA ASP A 298 -3.21 -98.21 12.22
C ASP A 298 -3.22 -97.83 13.70
N ALA A 299 -4.05 -98.48 14.53
CA ALA A 299 -4.03 -98.33 15.98
C ALA A 299 -2.69 -98.81 16.58
N GLN A 300 -2.18 -99.98 16.18
CA GLN A 300 -0.86 -100.45 16.60
C GLN A 300 0.28 -99.53 16.13
N LEU A 301 0.16 -98.95 14.93
CA LEU A 301 1.14 -98.01 14.39
C LEU A 301 1.09 -96.66 15.15
N LYS A 302 -0.11 -96.16 15.46
CA LYS A 302 -0.34 -95.00 16.33
C LYS A 302 0.24 -95.23 17.73
N ASP A 303 0.13 -96.44 18.27
CA ASP A 303 0.75 -96.79 19.55
C ASP A 303 2.27 -96.89 19.48
N LYS A 304 2.85 -97.44 18.40
CA LYS A 304 4.30 -97.39 18.16
C LYS A 304 4.81 -95.95 18.04
N PHE A 305 4.07 -95.07 17.34
CA PHE A 305 4.41 -93.65 17.27
C PHE A 305 4.25 -92.95 18.63
N ARG A 306 3.19 -93.24 19.39
CA ARG A 306 2.97 -92.72 20.76
C ARG A 306 4.09 -93.13 21.71
N LEU A 307 4.54 -94.39 21.66
CA LEU A 307 5.67 -94.87 22.44
C LEU A 307 6.97 -94.16 22.02
N ARG A 308 7.23 -94.02 20.71
CA ARG A 308 8.45 -93.39 20.19
C ARG A 308 8.49 -91.89 20.45
N LEU A 309 7.35 -91.20 20.40
CA LEU A 309 7.19 -89.81 20.89
C LEU A 309 7.52 -89.73 22.36
N LYS A 310 6.96 -90.59 23.20
CA LYS A 310 7.25 -90.60 24.64
C LYS A 310 8.74 -90.89 24.93
N THR A 311 9.37 -91.79 24.19
CA THR A 311 10.84 -92.01 24.28
C THR A 311 11.62 -90.76 23.87
N LEU A 312 11.23 -90.07 22.80
CA LEU A 312 11.86 -88.82 22.37
C LEU A 312 11.66 -87.70 23.41
N GLU A 313 10.47 -87.55 23.98
CA GLU A 313 10.16 -86.62 25.07
C GLU A 313 10.98 -86.92 26.33
N GLU A 314 11.17 -88.20 26.67
CA GLU A 314 12.02 -88.62 27.80
C GLU A 314 13.52 -88.39 27.51
N CYS A 315 13.98 -88.56 26.27
CA CYS A 315 15.32 -88.14 25.86
C CYS A 315 15.49 -86.61 25.93
N LEU A 316 14.50 -85.85 25.49
CA LEU A 316 14.53 -84.38 25.50
C LEU A 316 14.51 -83.83 26.94
N LYS A 317 13.67 -84.39 27.83
CA LYS A 317 13.69 -84.09 29.27
C LYS A 317 15.01 -84.45 29.95
N LYS A 318 15.76 -85.42 29.43
CA LYS A 318 17.11 -85.79 29.88
C LYS A 318 18.22 -84.91 29.25
N GLN A 319 17.89 -83.98 28.35
CA GLN A 319 18.85 -83.09 27.66
C GLN A 319 18.58 -81.59 27.84
N SER A 320 17.56 -81.16 28.60
CA SER A 320 17.27 -79.75 28.86
C SER A 320 17.37 -79.36 30.35
N GLY A 321 18.59 -79.42 30.90
CA GLY A 321 19.00 -78.74 32.15
C GLY A 321 20.10 -77.70 31.83
N PRO A 322 20.11 -76.49 32.44
CA PRO A 322 20.73 -75.33 31.79
C PRO A 322 22.20 -75.06 32.12
N LYS A 323 22.99 -74.66 31.10
CA LYS A 323 23.96 -73.53 31.17
C LYS A 323 24.54 -73.10 29.80
N ARG A 324 24.54 -71.77 29.57
CA ARG A 324 25.43 -70.93 28.72
C ARG A 324 25.55 -71.31 27.21
N ARG A 325 25.00 -70.55 26.25
CA ARG A 325 25.46 -69.24 25.66
C ARG A 325 26.98 -69.16 25.39
N PRO A 326 27.47 -68.52 24.29
CA PRO A 326 26.76 -67.70 23.27
C PRO A 326 27.26 -67.80 21.79
N LEU A 327 26.55 -67.11 20.85
CA LEU A 327 26.97 -66.67 19.47
C LEU A 327 27.40 -67.76 18.44
N SER A 328 27.34 -67.57 17.11
CA SER A 328 26.62 -66.60 16.26
C SER A 328 26.47 -67.12 14.80
N ASP A 329 25.68 -66.38 14.00
CA ASP A 329 25.75 -66.27 12.52
C ASP A 329 25.23 -67.39 11.58
N GLN A 330 25.20 -67.02 10.29
CA GLN A 330 24.52 -67.60 9.11
C GLN A 330 25.47 -68.58 8.34
N PRO A 331 25.11 -69.25 7.20
CA PRO A 331 23.98 -69.01 6.27
C PRO A 331 23.31 -70.24 5.59
N ARG A 332 22.44 -69.94 4.61
CA ARG A 332 21.90 -70.85 3.56
C ARG A 332 23.00 -71.20 2.52
N PRO A 333 22.94 -72.27 1.69
CA PRO A 333 21.90 -72.58 0.67
C PRO A 333 21.31 -74.01 0.84
N ALA A 334 20.20 -74.49 0.23
CA ALA A 334 19.43 -74.23 -1.01
C ALA A 334 19.76 -75.15 -2.22
N LEU A 335 18.75 -75.39 -3.08
CA LEU A 335 18.77 -76.15 -4.37
C LEU A 335 18.78 -77.71 -4.23
N ASN A 336 18.19 -78.53 -5.12
CA ASN A 336 17.31 -78.26 -6.28
C ASN A 336 16.50 -79.52 -6.77
N ALA A 337 15.61 -79.29 -7.76
CA ALA A 337 15.19 -80.25 -8.81
C ALA A 337 14.29 -81.46 -8.42
N ASN A 338 13.47 -82.12 -9.27
CA ASN A 338 12.73 -81.85 -10.54
C ASN A 338 11.94 -83.18 -10.87
N ARG A 339 11.02 -83.38 -11.85
CA ARG A 339 10.57 -82.65 -13.06
C ARG A 339 9.22 -83.25 -13.60
N VAL A 340 8.40 -82.45 -14.32
CA VAL A 340 7.54 -82.83 -15.50
C VAL A 340 6.35 -83.82 -15.26
N THR A 341 5.13 -83.75 -15.85
CA THR A 341 4.51 -83.27 -17.14
C THR A 341 3.02 -82.86 -16.85
N LYS A 342 2.19 -82.13 -17.64
CA LYS A 342 2.32 -81.23 -18.82
C LYS A 342 1.00 -80.40 -19.03
N ASP A 343 0.93 -79.69 -20.17
CA ASP A 343 -0.12 -78.85 -20.82
C ASP A 343 -1.51 -79.50 -21.02
N VAL A 344 -2.60 -78.82 -21.45
CA VAL A 344 -2.85 -77.61 -22.29
C VAL A 344 -4.06 -76.83 -21.70
N GLY A 345 -4.27 -75.50 -21.73
CA GLY A 345 -3.75 -74.31 -22.46
C GLY A 345 -4.96 -73.39 -22.81
N SER A 346 -4.92 -72.10 -23.20
CA SER A 346 -3.87 -71.08 -23.42
C SER A 346 -4.55 -69.69 -23.61
N ASN A 347 -3.77 -68.58 -23.77
CA ASN A 347 -4.19 -67.19 -24.12
C ASN A 347 -4.85 -66.33 -23.00
N ARG A 348 -4.60 -65.00 -22.86
CA ARG A 348 -3.80 -64.02 -23.68
C ARG A 348 -3.35 -62.79 -22.83
N ILE A 349 -2.11 -62.30 -23.05
CA ILE A 349 -1.65 -60.87 -23.16
C ILE A 349 -1.94 -59.85 -22.01
N MET A 350 -1.08 -58.92 -21.54
CA MET A 350 0.38 -58.58 -21.67
C MET A 350 0.79 -57.52 -20.60
N LYS A 351 2.03 -57.59 -20.06
CA LYS A 351 2.98 -56.48 -19.66
C LYS A 351 2.55 -55.36 -18.64
N LYS A 352 3.43 -54.67 -17.86
CA LYS A 352 4.82 -54.87 -17.35
C LYS A 352 5.22 -53.67 -16.41
N VAL A 353 6.18 -53.87 -15.48
CA VAL A 353 7.16 -52.89 -14.87
C VAL A 353 7.05 -52.50 -13.36
N ASN A 354 8.03 -53.00 -12.58
CA ASN A 354 8.89 -52.44 -11.50
C ASN A 354 8.45 -51.32 -10.50
N THR A 355 8.39 -51.67 -9.20
CA THR A 355 9.25 -51.26 -8.03
C THR A 355 10.20 -50.02 -8.05
N PRO A 356 10.67 -49.44 -6.89
CA PRO A 356 10.23 -49.49 -5.47
C PRO A 356 10.31 -48.12 -4.67
N LYS A 357 10.46 -48.16 -3.33
CA LYS A 357 10.37 -47.09 -2.28
C LYS A 357 11.71 -46.42 -1.87
N THR A 358 11.66 -45.30 -1.11
CA THR A 358 12.52 -44.81 0.05
C THR A 358 12.30 -43.28 0.24
N VAL A 359 11.74 -42.68 1.30
CA VAL A 359 12.14 -42.46 2.75
C VAL A 359 13.28 -41.45 3.00
N THR A 360 13.00 -40.32 3.68
CA THR A 360 13.90 -39.64 4.68
C THR A 360 13.18 -38.58 5.54
N ASN A 361 13.63 -38.46 6.81
CA ASN A 361 13.56 -37.40 7.85
C ASN A 361 12.76 -36.08 7.59
N SER A 362 11.98 -35.50 8.51
CA SER A 362 12.07 -35.29 9.98
C SER A 362 12.95 -34.12 10.47
N ARG A 363 12.32 -33.07 11.02
CA ARG A 363 12.69 -32.40 12.28
C ARG A 363 11.51 -31.59 12.85
N LYS A 364 11.50 -31.41 14.18
CA LYS A 364 10.58 -30.55 14.95
C LYS A 364 11.42 -29.46 15.65
N ASN A 365 10.79 -28.38 16.11
CA ASN A 365 11.18 -27.63 17.32
C ASN A 365 10.04 -26.71 17.79
N LEU A 366 10.11 -26.19 19.02
CA LEU A 366 8.94 -25.70 19.79
C LEU A 366 9.41 -24.78 20.95
N VAL A 367 8.58 -23.78 21.33
CA VAL A 367 8.64 -22.88 22.53
C VAL A 367 9.93 -22.04 22.76
N PRO A 368 9.96 -21.02 23.69
CA PRO A 368 8.92 -20.40 24.54
C PRO A 368 8.81 -18.85 24.40
N SER A 369 8.23 -18.18 25.41
CA SER A 369 7.85 -16.74 25.49
C SER A 369 8.55 -16.01 26.68
N SER A 370 8.22 -14.71 26.88
CA SER A 370 8.48 -13.86 28.08
C SER A 370 9.90 -13.25 28.24
N LYS A 371 10.17 -12.20 29.05
CA LYS A 371 9.37 -11.06 29.59
C LYS A 371 10.31 -9.95 30.14
N VAL A 372 9.75 -8.75 30.32
CA VAL A 372 10.17 -7.57 31.11
C VAL A 372 11.25 -7.77 32.20
N SER A 373 12.19 -6.83 32.28
CA SER A 373 12.79 -6.35 33.56
C SER A 373 13.26 -4.89 33.38
N ASP A 374 12.98 -4.04 34.37
CA ASP A 374 13.55 -2.70 34.51
C ASP A 374 14.89 -2.78 35.28
N ASP A 375 15.74 -1.75 35.18
CA ASP A 375 16.37 -1.15 36.37
C ASP A 375 17.07 0.19 36.07
N ASN A 376 16.98 1.13 37.02
CA ASN A 376 17.77 2.36 37.04
C ASN A 376 19.04 2.15 37.86
N CYS A 377 20.13 2.85 37.53
CA CYS A 377 21.16 3.18 38.52
C CYS A 377 21.81 4.55 38.20
N GLU A 378 22.35 5.19 39.23
CA GLU A 378 22.48 6.64 39.31
C GLU A 378 23.87 7.18 38.92
N LYS A 379 24.02 8.51 39.04
CA LYS A 379 25.29 9.20 38.89
C LYS A 379 26.25 8.84 40.04
N VAL A 380 27.54 8.73 39.72
CA VAL A 380 28.62 9.09 40.64
C VAL A 380 29.60 9.95 39.85
N ASP A 381 29.82 11.18 40.31
CA ASP A 381 30.89 12.06 39.83
C ASP A 381 32.16 11.76 40.65
N GLU A 382 33.32 11.64 40.00
CA GLU A 382 34.60 11.78 40.70
C GLU A 382 35.69 12.36 39.78
N ILE A 383 36.69 13.00 40.40
CA ILE A 383 37.64 13.95 39.79
C ILE A 383 39.08 13.41 39.93
N PHE A 384 40.07 14.11 39.33
CA PHE A 384 41.52 13.82 39.26
C PHE A 384 41.95 12.85 38.15
N SER A 385 43.17 12.95 37.61
CA SER A 385 44.00 14.12 37.26
C SER A 385 45.17 13.66 36.38
N GLU A 386 45.70 14.60 35.60
CA GLU A 386 47.09 14.77 35.15
C GLU A 386 48.12 13.61 35.06
N GLN A 387 48.88 13.66 33.94
CA GLN A 387 50.30 13.33 33.80
C GLN A 387 50.78 11.86 33.97
N ALA A 388 51.20 11.29 32.84
CA ALA A 388 52.33 10.36 32.76
C ALA A 388 53.05 10.57 31.41
N GLU A 389 54.39 10.62 31.42
CA GLU A 389 55.21 11.03 30.27
C GLU A 389 55.68 9.87 29.38
N MET A 390 56.38 10.22 28.30
CA MET A 390 57.00 9.28 27.37
C MET A 390 58.04 8.37 28.04
N SER A 391 58.10 7.11 27.59
CA SER A 391 59.34 6.32 27.63
C SER A 391 59.35 5.31 26.48
N ALA A 392 59.80 5.76 25.31
CA ALA A 392 60.11 4.87 24.21
C ALA A 392 61.36 4.03 24.55
N ARG A 393 61.22 2.71 24.57
CA ARG A 393 62.35 1.77 24.57
C ARG A 393 62.18 0.81 23.38
N ASN A 394 63.16 0.83 22.49
CA ASN A 394 63.23 -0.14 21.40
C ASN A 394 63.54 -1.53 21.97
N CYS A 395 62.71 -2.51 21.61
CA CYS A 395 63.17 -3.88 21.39
C CYS A 395 62.87 -4.21 19.93
N LYS A 396 63.81 -4.91 19.27
CA LYS A 396 63.55 -5.61 18.02
C LYS A 396 63.49 -7.09 18.34
N ASP A 397 62.46 -7.76 17.87
CA ASP A 397 62.49 -9.16 17.44
C ASP A 397 61.46 -9.30 16.30
N GLU A 398 61.61 -10.31 15.46
CA GLU A 398 60.74 -10.56 14.30
C GLU A 398 59.76 -11.71 14.59
N CYS A 399 58.77 -11.87 13.69
CA CYS A 399 57.79 -12.96 13.52
C CYS A 399 56.35 -12.76 14.05
N ASP A 400 55.45 -12.89 13.06
CA ASP A 400 54.04 -13.33 13.07
C ASP A 400 52.91 -12.47 13.69
N ASP A 401 51.92 -12.18 12.83
CA ASP A 401 50.54 -11.74 13.08
C ASP A 401 50.27 -10.71 14.19
N HIS A 402 50.80 -9.50 13.98
CA HIS A 402 50.10 -8.30 14.40
C HIS A 402 48.93 -7.99 13.47
N GLU A 403 47.76 -8.59 13.74
CA GLU A 403 46.48 -7.90 13.48
C GLU A 403 46.49 -6.52 14.17
N ASP A 404 45.69 -5.56 13.69
CA ASP A 404 45.64 -4.15 14.17
C ASP A 404 45.13 -4.00 15.63
N MET A 405 45.84 -4.57 16.60
CA MET A 405 45.49 -4.57 18.02
C MET A 405 45.86 -3.23 18.66
N VAL A 406 44.97 -2.26 18.45
CA VAL A 406 44.89 -1.00 19.21
C VAL A 406 45.04 -1.29 20.70
N SER A 407 46.06 -0.70 21.34
CA SER A 407 46.38 -0.92 22.76
C SER A 407 45.15 -0.72 23.66
N GLY A 408 44.95 -1.62 24.64
CA GLY A 408 43.75 -1.63 25.49
C GLY A 408 43.40 -0.28 26.13
N PHE A 409 44.39 0.49 26.59
CA PHE A 409 44.19 1.84 27.12
C PHE A 409 43.54 2.82 26.10
N LEU A 410 43.90 2.69 24.82
CA LEU A 410 43.29 3.50 23.75
C LEU A 410 41.88 3.00 23.42
N TYR A 411 41.63 1.69 23.52
CA TYR A 411 40.28 1.12 23.43
C TYR A 411 39.38 1.62 24.57
N ASP A 412 39.84 1.55 25.83
CA ASP A 412 39.14 2.08 27.01
C ASP A 412 38.83 3.57 26.88
N ARG A 413 39.79 4.36 26.40
CA ARG A 413 39.63 5.80 26.16
C ARG A 413 38.61 6.08 25.06
N LEU A 414 38.67 5.35 23.96
CA LEU A 414 37.72 5.45 22.85
C LEU A 414 36.31 5.02 23.29
N GLN A 415 36.19 3.94 24.05
CA GLN A 415 34.93 3.43 24.60
C GLN A 415 34.30 4.44 25.57
N LYS A 416 35.09 5.06 26.46
CA LYS A 416 34.63 6.15 27.34
C LYS A 416 34.10 7.35 26.55
N GLU A 417 34.82 7.79 25.51
CA GLU A 417 34.36 8.92 24.69
C GLU A 417 33.12 8.56 23.85
N ILE A 418 33.01 7.31 23.34
CA ILE A 418 31.80 6.80 22.67
C ILE A 418 30.60 6.78 23.62
N ILE A 419 30.76 6.35 24.88
CA ILE A 419 29.69 6.35 25.88
C ILE A 419 29.24 7.78 26.18
N LYS A 420 30.19 8.71 26.34
CA LYS A 420 29.94 10.15 26.56
C LYS A 420 29.23 10.81 25.38
N LEU A 421 29.64 10.48 24.15
CA LEU A 421 28.97 10.94 22.92
C LEU A 421 27.55 10.39 22.80
N ARG A 422 27.31 9.10 23.11
CA ARG A 422 25.97 8.50 23.14
C ARG A 422 25.05 9.19 24.14
N LYS A 423 25.50 9.42 25.38
CA LYS A 423 24.73 10.17 26.40
C LYS A 423 24.40 11.60 25.93
N SER A 424 25.39 12.31 25.38
CA SER A 424 25.17 13.67 24.85
C SER A 424 24.33 13.69 23.57
N GLN A 425 24.14 12.57 22.88
CA GLN A 425 23.18 12.45 21.79
C GLN A 425 21.77 12.21 22.34
N GLU A 426 21.60 11.26 23.26
CA GLU A 426 20.33 10.94 23.93
C GLU A 426 19.71 12.17 24.61
N GLU A 427 20.52 12.99 25.29
CA GLU A 427 20.10 14.30 25.83
C GLU A 427 19.57 15.26 24.76
N LYS A 428 20.21 15.32 23.58
CA LYS A 428 19.81 16.18 22.46
C LYS A 428 18.55 15.67 21.77
N ASP A 429 18.44 14.36 21.58
CA ASP A 429 17.28 13.71 20.98
C ASP A 429 16.03 13.93 21.88
N GLY A 430 16.19 13.86 23.21
CA GLY A 430 15.15 14.24 24.17
C GLY A 430 14.73 15.72 24.08
N VAL A 431 15.69 16.64 23.93
CA VAL A 431 15.40 18.08 23.73
C VAL A 431 14.70 18.35 22.39
N LEU A 432 15.07 17.62 21.33
CA LEU A 432 14.41 17.70 20.02
C LEU A 432 12.95 17.24 20.10
N ILE A 433 12.67 16.10 20.74
CA ILE A 433 11.30 15.60 20.94
C ILE A 433 10.44 16.63 21.69
N ALA A 434 10.96 17.23 22.77
CA ALA A 434 10.26 18.28 23.51
C ALA A 434 9.96 19.52 22.65
N LYS A 435 10.87 19.89 21.72
CA LYS A 435 10.67 20.99 20.78
C LYS A 435 9.68 20.66 19.67
N GLU A 436 9.65 19.43 19.18
CA GLU A 436 8.60 19.00 18.25
C GLU A 436 7.20 19.08 18.86
N ASP A 437 7.03 18.70 20.13
CA ASP A 437 5.74 18.74 20.81
C ASP A 437 5.28 20.19 21.11
N GLU A 438 6.22 21.10 21.39
CA GLU A 438 5.95 22.54 21.41
C GLU A 438 5.46 23.04 20.04
N ILE A 439 6.11 22.64 18.94
CA ILE A 439 5.70 22.99 17.57
C ILE A 439 4.30 22.41 17.25
N LYS A 440 4.02 21.15 17.57
CA LYS A 440 2.70 20.51 17.41
C LYS A 440 1.61 21.28 18.18
N MET A 441 1.93 21.81 19.36
CA MET A 441 1.01 22.64 20.15
C MET A 441 0.81 24.05 19.60
N LEU A 442 1.84 24.65 18.99
CA LEU A 442 1.73 25.94 18.29
C LEU A 442 0.88 25.83 17.02
N LEU A 443 1.09 24.78 16.21
CA LEU A 443 0.28 24.52 15.01
C LEU A 443 -1.21 24.38 15.35
N ARG A 444 -1.57 23.59 16.37
CA ARG A 444 -2.95 23.46 16.86
C ARG A 444 -3.58 24.81 17.27
N LYS A 445 -2.80 25.71 17.87
CA LYS A 445 -3.26 27.07 18.23
C LYS A 445 -3.47 27.94 16.98
N ILE A 446 -2.59 27.86 15.99
CA ILE A 446 -2.73 28.57 14.71
C ILE A 446 -4.02 28.11 14.00
N ASP A 447 -4.24 26.81 13.84
CA ASP A 447 -5.46 26.28 13.20
C ASP A 447 -6.75 26.71 13.92
N ALA A 448 -6.73 26.80 15.25
CA ALA A 448 -7.85 27.30 16.04
C ALA A 448 -8.13 28.79 15.74
N LEU A 449 -7.09 29.63 15.74
CA LEU A 449 -7.22 31.05 15.42
C LEU A 449 -7.64 31.29 13.96
N THR A 450 -7.12 30.51 13.00
CA THR A 450 -7.51 30.60 11.58
C THR A 450 -8.98 30.24 11.38
N ARG A 451 -9.53 29.27 12.12
CA ARG A 451 -10.97 28.97 12.12
C ARG A 451 -11.79 30.13 12.70
N MET A 452 -11.43 30.62 13.89
CA MET A 452 -12.11 31.74 14.54
C MET A 452 -12.14 33.01 13.66
N THR A 453 -11.04 33.32 12.96
CA THR A 453 -10.99 34.47 12.03
C THR A 453 -11.94 34.30 10.85
N LYS A 454 -11.95 33.11 10.21
CA LYS A 454 -12.87 32.81 9.09
C LYS A 454 -14.34 32.87 9.53
N ASP A 455 -14.67 32.34 10.71
CA ASP A 455 -16.03 32.40 11.25
C ASP A 455 -16.46 33.85 11.56
N ALA A 456 -15.55 34.66 12.11
CA ALA A 456 -15.78 36.08 12.34
C ALA A 456 -15.97 36.88 11.04
N GLU A 457 -15.28 36.52 9.96
CA GLU A 457 -15.48 37.10 8.62
C GLU A 457 -16.84 36.71 8.03
N ILE A 458 -17.25 35.44 8.15
CA ILE A 458 -18.58 34.97 7.74
C ILE A 458 -19.68 35.73 8.49
N ILE A 459 -19.52 35.98 9.79
CA ILE A 459 -20.45 36.79 10.59
C ILE A 459 -20.48 38.25 10.11
N LYS A 460 -19.32 38.88 9.85
CA LYS A 460 -19.25 40.24 9.29
C LYS A 460 -19.97 40.33 7.93
N LEU A 461 -19.74 39.38 7.03
CA LEU A 461 -20.37 39.35 5.69
C LEU A 461 -21.90 39.18 5.78
N LYS A 462 -22.40 38.30 6.65
CA LYS A 462 -23.85 38.15 6.92
C LYS A 462 -24.46 39.46 7.43
N ASN A 463 -23.81 40.11 8.40
CA ASN A 463 -24.27 41.40 8.95
C ASN A 463 -24.26 42.52 7.90
N ILE A 464 -23.27 42.57 7.00
CA ILE A 464 -23.22 43.53 5.89
C ILE A 464 -24.37 43.27 4.90
N HIS A 465 -24.63 42.02 4.53
CA HIS A 465 -25.73 41.66 3.64
C HIS A 465 -27.10 42.04 4.24
N GLU A 466 -27.34 41.70 5.51
CA GLU A 466 -28.60 42.01 6.19
C GLU A 466 -28.84 43.54 6.30
N ASN A 467 -27.81 44.30 6.64
CA ASN A 467 -27.87 45.76 6.69
C ASN A 467 -28.14 46.40 5.31
N ASN A 468 -27.55 45.86 4.25
CA ASN A 468 -27.80 46.34 2.88
C ASN A 468 -29.21 45.96 2.39
N SER A 469 -29.71 44.76 2.75
CA SER A 469 -31.10 44.35 2.51
C SER A 469 -32.09 45.31 3.21
N LYS A 470 -31.88 45.58 4.52
CA LYS A 470 -32.65 46.53 5.32
C LYS A 470 -32.65 47.93 4.68
N LYS A 471 -31.48 48.47 4.30
CA LYS A 471 -31.37 49.74 3.56
C LYS A 471 -32.20 49.73 2.27
N SER A 472 -32.10 48.68 1.45
CA SER A 472 -32.88 48.59 0.20
C SER A 472 -34.40 48.60 0.43
N SER A 473 -34.86 48.03 1.54
CA SER A 473 -36.28 48.02 1.93
C SER A 473 -36.77 49.40 2.38
N LEU A 474 -35.91 50.17 3.07
CA LEU A 474 -36.18 51.55 3.48
C LEU A 474 -36.27 52.47 2.27
N THR A 475 -35.31 52.40 1.33
CA THR A 475 -35.36 53.17 0.07
C THR A 475 -36.61 52.86 -0.75
N LYS A 476 -37.04 51.59 -0.81
CA LYS A 476 -38.29 51.20 -1.48
C LYS A 476 -39.55 51.73 -0.77
N ARG A 477 -39.50 51.99 0.54
CA ARG A 477 -40.59 52.63 1.30
C ARG A 477 -40.63 54.15 1.07
N THR A 478 -39.49 54.84 1.15
CA THR A 478 -39.44 56.30 0.94
C THR A 478 -39.79 56.69 -0.49
N VAL A 479 -39.33 55.95 -1.50
CA VAL A 479 -39.74 56.16 -2.90
C VAL A 479 -41.27 55.97 -3.07
N LYS A 480 -41.88 54.97 -2.41
CA LYS A 480 -43.34 54.81 -2.42
C LYS A 480 -44.08 55.95 -1.72
N GLN A 481 -43.60 56.45 -0.58
CA GLN A 481 -44.20 57.60 0.10
C GLN A 481 -44.11 58.87 -0.77
N ASN A 482 -42.93 59.17 -1.33
CA ASN A 482 -42.72 60.33 -2.20
C ASN A 482 -43.61 60.25 -3.45
N ALA A 483 -43.82 59.06 -4.02
CA ALA A 483 -44.74 58.83 -5.15
C ALA A 483 -46.24 58.97 -4.77
N VAL A 484 -46.60 58.89 -3.48
CA VAL A 484 -47.95 59.18 -2.99
C VAL A 484 -48.12 60.67 -2.71
N SER A 485 -47.17 61.31 -2.01
CA SER A 485 -47.23 62.74 -1.71
C SER A 485 -47.19 63.61 -2.99
N THR A 486 -46.40 63.23 -3.99
CA THR A 486 -46.42 63.92 -5.30
C THR A 486 -47.75 63.77 -6.03
N LYS A 487 -48.42 62.62 -5.93
CA LYS A 487 -49.79 62.43 -6.47
C LYS A 487 -50.84 63.23 -5.70
N GLN A 488 -50.71 63.36 -4.37
CA GLN A 488 -51.59 64.18 -3.54
C GLN A 488 -51.41 65.68 -3.85
N LEU A 489 -50.17 66.16 -4.00
CA LEU A 489 -49.87 67.53 -4.43
C LEU A 489 -50.41 67.81 -5.85
N ALA A 490 -50.23 66.88 -6.79
CA ALA A 490 -50.78 67.00 -8.14
C ALA A 490 -52.33 67.00 -8.15
N ALA A 491 -52.98 66.28 -7.23
CA ALA A 491 -54.42 66.33 -7.07
C ALA A 491 -54.88 67.67 -6.45
N SER A 492 -54.23 68.14 -5.38
CA SER A 492 -54.53 69.42 -4.73
C SER A 492 -54.38 70.60 -5.70
N ASN A 493 -53.28 70.67 -6.44
CA ASN A 493 -53.04 71.67 -7.49
C ASN A 493 -54.04 71.59 -8.66
N LYS A 494 -54.73 70.46 -8.85
CA LYS A 494 -55.80 70.28 -9.85
C LYS A 494 -57.17 70.71 -9.32
N THR A 495 -57.37 70.72 -7.99
CA THR A 495 -58.53 71.35 -7.35
C THR A 495 -58.39 72.87 -7.32
N ILE A 496 -57.22 73.39 -6.92
CA ILE A 496 -56.91 74.85 -6.83
C ILE A 496 -56.96 75.55 -8.22
N ARG A 497 -56.97 74.80 -9.33
CA ARG A 497 -57.18 75.31 -10.70
C ARG A 497 -58.62 75.18 -11.21
N ARG A 498 -59.60 74.99 -10.31
CA ARG A 498 -61.04 74.85 -10.61
C ARG A 498 -61.94 75.71 -9.73
N GLU A 499 -61.32 76.53 -8.88
CA GLU A 499 -61.88 77.67 -8.18
C GLU A 499 -61.32 78.94 -8.83
#